data_AF-A0A0K8TXZ8-F1
#
_entry.id   AF-A0A0K8TXZ8-F1
#
_cell.length_a   1.000
_cell.length_b   1.000
_cell.length_c   1.000
_cell.angle_alpha   90.00
_cell.angle_beta   90.00
_cell.angle_gamma   90.00
#
_symmetry.space_group_name_H-M   'P 1'
#
loop_
_entity.id
_entity.type
_entity.pdbx_description
1 polymer ?
#
loop_
_entity_poly.entity_id
_entity_poly.type
_entity_poly.pdbx_seq_one_letter_code
_entity_poly.pdbx_strand_id
1 'polypeptide(L)'
;FVLKIIFYQAGDQDMVIRCVDARYGGSSHDSFVWNNSALKKYLEQTYQRGDHNSVYLVDSGYPLHEYLWTPFRNAMAGTVESNFHKKHAKARNIVERTIGVP
;
A
#
# COMPACT_ATOMS: atom_id res chain seq x y z
N PHE A 1 -0.13 18.93 -0.41
CA PHE A 1 -0.78 18.01 -1.36
C PHE A 1 -0.38 16.61 -0.97
N VAL A 2 -1.27 15.78 -0.42
CA VAL A 2 -0.86 14.47 0.11
C VAL A 2 -1.43 13.38 -0.80
N LEU A 3 -0.55 12.78 -1.61
CA LEU A 3 -0.75 11.46 -2.19
C LEU A 3 -0.98 10.50 -1.03
N LYS A 4 -2.18 9.94 -0.89
CA LYS A 4 -2.41 8.94 0.17
C LYS A 4 -2.26 7.51 -0.28
N ILE A 5 -2.39 7.28 -1.58
CA ILE A 5 -2.41 5.94 -2.12
C ILE A 5 -1.18 5.76 -3.00
N ILE A 6 -0.29 4.84 -2.61
CA ILE A 6 0.70 4.21 -3.48
C ILE A 6 0.68 2.73 -3.16
N PHE A 7 0.50 1.90 -4.18
CA PHE A 7 0.49 0.45 -4.08
C PHE A 7 1.59 -0.14 -4.95
N TYR A 8 2.21 -1.22 -4.48
CA TYR A 8 3.15 -2.05 -5.23
C TYR A 8 2.70 -3.50 -5.18
N GLN A 9 2.76 -4.17 -6.33
CA GLN A 9 2.38 -5.57 -6.49
C GLN A 9 3.57 -6.44 -6.06
N ALA A 10 3.40 -7.24 -4.99
CA ALA A 10 4.48 -8.05 -4.43
C ALA A 10 5.01 -9.16 -5.39
N GLY A 11 4.32 -9.40 -6.51
CA GLY A 11 4.72 -10.35 -7.55
C GLY A 11 5.53 -9.76 -8.71
N ASP A 12 5.57 -8.43 -8.87
CA ASP A 12 6.33 -7.77 -9.94
C ASP A 12 7.73 -7.38 -9.41
N GLN A 13 8.79 -7.69 -10.16
CA GLN A 13 10.16 -7.25 -9.83
C GLN A 13 10.30 -5.72 -9.90
N ASP A 14 9.34 -5.07 -10.56
CA ASP A 14 9.28 -3.64 -10.77
C ASP A 14 8.36 -2.99 -9.72
N MET A 15 8.99 -2.35 -8.73
CA MET A 15 8.30 -1.54 -7.70
C MET A 15 7.71 -0.27 -8.32
N VAL A 16 6.55 -0.39 -8.96
CA VAL A 16 5.87 0.71 -9.66
C VAL A 16 4.71 1.27 -8.83
N ILE A 17 4.61 2.59 -8.80
CA ILE A 17 3.48 3.33 -8.22
C ILE A 17 2.26 3.13 -9.13
N ARG A 18 1.26 2.36 -8.66
CA ARG A 18 0.07 2.04 -9.48
C ARG A 18 -1.04 3.08 -9.42
N CYS A 19 -1.10 3.90 -8.38
CA CYS A 19 -2.15 4.88 -8.19
C CYS A 19 -1.66 6.00 -7.30
N VAL A 20 -2.32 7.14 -7.43
CA VAL A 20 -2.09 8.40 -6.73
C VAL A 20 -3.44 9.07 -6.60
N ASP A 21 -3.87 9.36 -5.36
CA ASP A 21 -5.08 10.15 -5.10
C ASP A 21 -4.71 11.37 -4.24
N ALA A 22 -4.87 12.56 -4.83
CA ALA A 22 -4.55 13.86 -4.22
C ALA A 22 -5.81 14.70 -3.95
N ARG A 23 -7.01 14.11 -4.07
CA ARG A 23 -8.29 14.82 -3.88
C ARG A 23 -8.58 15.17 -2.41
N TYR A 24 -7.86 14.55 -1.48
CA TYR A 24 -8.08 14.67 -0.05
C TYR A 24 -6.98 15.50 0.61
N GLY A 25 -7.38 16.38 1.53
CA GLY A 25 -6.45 17.16 2.35
C GLY A 25 -5.61 16.27 3.27
N GLY A 26 -4.47 16.80 3.75
CA GLY A 26 -3.53 16.07 4.60
C GLY A 26 -4.16 15.50 5.89
N SER A 27 -5.26 16.08 6.37
CA SER A 27 -5.98 15.67 7.58
C SER A 27 -7.00 14.53 7.39
N SER A 28 -7.33 14.14 6.15
CA SER A 28 -8.32 13.07 5.92
C SER A 28 -7.78 11.71 6.35
N HIS A 29 -8.55 10.90 7.07
CA HIS A 29 -8.05 9.58 7.49
C HIS A 29 -7.82 8.65 6.28
N ASP A 30 -6.75 7.85 6.29
CA ASP A 30 -6.39 7.00 5.14
C ASP A 30 -7.49 5.99 4.79
N SER A 31 -8.16 5.42 5.81
CA SER A 31 -9.32 4.54 5.59
C SER A 31 -10.51 5.25 4.92
N PHE A 32 -10.68 6.56 5.16
CA PHE A 32 -11.71 7.35 4.48
C PHE A 32 -11.37 7.56 3.01
N VAL A 33 -10.11 7.87 2.71
CA VAL A 33 -9.61 7.99 1.33
C VAL A 33 -9.75 6.66 0.59
N TRP A 34 -9.33 5.56 1.21
CA TRP A 34 -9.48 4.20 0.68
C TRP A 34 -10.92 3.88 0.31
N ASN A 35 -11.86 4.08 1.24
CA ASN A 35 -13.27 3.75 1.05
C ASN A 35 -13.95 4.54 -0.08
N ASN A 36 -13.43 5.72 -0.40
CA ASN A 36 -13.94 6.58 -1.47
C ASN A 36 -13.07 6.54 -2.75
N SER A 37 -12.05 5.68 -2.78
CA SER A 37 -11.15 5.57 -3.93
C SER A 37 -11.76 4.73 -5.05
N ALA A 38 -11.52 5.14 -6.31
CA ALA A 38 -11.82 4.30 -7.46
C ALA A 38 -10.95 3.02 -7.46
N LEU A 39 -9.79 3.10 -6.84
CA LEU A 39 -8.87 1.97 -6.76
C LEU A 39 -9.41 0.82 -5.91
N LYS A 40 -10.08 1.10 -4.78
CA LYS A 40 -10.75 0.05 -4.01
C LYS A 40 -11.67 -0.79 -4.90
N LYS A 41 -12.52 -0.13 -5.70
CA LYS A 41 -13.43 -0.81 -6.64
C LYS A 41 -12.67 -1.64 -7.67
N TYR A 42 -11.57 -1.10 -8.22
CA TYR A 42 -10.74 -1.82 -9.19
C TYR A 42 -10.10 -3.07 -8.58
N LEU A 43 -9.54 -2.97 -7.37
CA LEU A 43 -8.91 -4.11 -6.68
C LEU A 43 -9.94 -5.17 -6.28
N GLU A 44 -11.10 -4.75 -5.77
CA GLU A 44 -12.22 -5.67 -5.46
C GLU A 44 -12.69 -6.44 -6.70
N GLN A 45 -12.86 -5.75 -7.84
CA GLN A 45 -13.24 -6.39 -9.09
C GLN A 45 -12.16 -7.33 -9.63
N THR A 46 -10.89 -6.95 -9.50
CA THR A 46 -9.75 -7.75 -9.95
C THR A 46 -9.64 -9.04 -9.14
N TYR A 47 -9.79 -8.93 -7.82
CA TYR A 47 -9.86 -10.07 -6.92
C TYR A 47 -11.07 -10.98 -7.23
N GLN A 48 -12.26 -10.41 -7.41
CA GLN A 48 -13.47 -11.16 -7.79
C GLN A 48 -13.36 -11.87 -9.15
N ARG A 49 -12.53 -11.35 -10.06
CA ARG A 49 -12.22 -11.98 -11.35
C ARG A 49 -11.20 -13.12 -11.25
N GLY A 50 -10.67 -13.39 -10.05
CA GLY A 50 -9.78 -14.51 -9.76
C GLY A 50 -8.30 -14.15 -9.67
N ASP A 51 -7.93 -12.87 -9.70
CA ASP A 51 -6.55 -12.47 -9.44
C ASP A 51 -6.29 -12.42 -7.93
N HIS A 52 -5.87 -13.56 -7.40
CA HIS A 52 -5.46 -13.73 -6.00
C HIS A 52 -3.93 -13.72 -5.83
N ASN A 53 -3.17 -13.55 -6.91
CA ASN A 53 -1.71 -13.52 -6.88
C ASN A 53 -1.18 -12.09 -6.71
N SER A 54 -1.98 -11.09 -7.01
CA SER A 54 -1.64 -9.69 -6.81
C SER A 54 -1.97 -9.25 -5.39
N VAL A 55 -0.92 -9.01 -4.61
CA VAL A 55 -1.03 -8.39 -3.28
C VAL A 55 -0.39 -7.01 -3.31
N TYR A 56 -1.07 -6.06 -2.67
CA TYR A 56 -0.65 -4.67 -2.65
C TYR A 56 -0.29 -4.20 -1.24
N LEU A 57 0.90 -3.62 -1.07
CA LEU A 57 1.29 -3.07 0.24
C LEU A 57 0.67 -1.69 0.47
N VAL A 58 0.20 -1.46 1.68
CA VAL A 58 -0.44 -0.21 2.14
C VAL A 58 0.14 0.25 3.46
N ASP A 59 -0.05 1.52 3.81
CA ASP A 59 0.26 1.99 5.16
C ASP A 59 -0.70 1.36 6.20
N SER A 60 -0.25 1.33 7.45
CA SER A 60 -0.99 0.88 8.62
C SER A 60 -2.29 1.64 8.92
N GLY A 61 -2.55 2.77 8.26
CA GLY A 61 -3.83 3.51 8.32
C GLY A 61 -4.93 2.94 7.41
N TYR A 62 -4.58 2.00 6.53
CA TYR A 62 -5.52 1.33 5.64
C TYR A 62 -6.16 0.10 6.32
N PRO A 63 -7.41 -0.24 5.97
CA PRO A 63 -8.03 -1.46 6.46
C PRO A 63 -7.36 -2.70 5.86
N LEU A 64 -7.40 -3.80 6.62
CA LEU A 64 -6.93 -5.10 6.15
C LEU A 64 -7.94 -5.71 5.17
N HIS A 65 -7.47 -6.17 4.01
CA HIS A 65 -8.25 -6.84 2.96
C HIS A 65 -7.44 -8.00 2.38
N GLU A 66 -8.07 -8.99 1.70
CA GLU A 66 -7.38 -10.19 1.19
C GLU A 66 -6.27 -9.88 0.17
N TYR A 67 -6.40 -8.76 -0.53
CA TYR A 67 -5.45 -8.26 -1.53
C TYR A 67 -4.58 -7.11 -0.99
N LEU A 68 -4.70 -6.74 0.30
CA LEU A 68 -3.93 -5.67 0.93
C LEU A 68 -3.06 -6.17 2.07
N TRP A 69 -1.78 -5.85 2.04
CA TRP A 69 -0.84 -6.13 3.12
C TRP A 69 -0.40 -4.85 3.81
N THR A 70 -0.58 -4.79 5.13
CA THR A 70 -0.04 -3.72 5.98
C THR A 70 1.29 -4.16 6.59
N PRO A 71 2.34 -3.31 6.61
CA PRO A 71 3.57 -3.59 7.32
C PRO A 71 3.32 -3.91 8.79
N PHE A 72 4.08 -4.87 9.32
CA PHE A 72 4.10 -5.15 10.75
C PHE A 72 4.60 -3.92 11.53
N ARG A 73 3.89 -3.53 12.60
CA ARG A 73 4.28 -2.37 13.41
C ARG A 73 5.56 -2.61 14.21
N ASN A 74 5.75 -3.84 14.71
CA ASN A 74 6.88 -4.23 15.56
C ASN A 74 7.53 -5.51 14.99
N ALA A 75 8.42 -5.37 14.01
CA ALA A 75 9.21 -6.50 13.53
C ALA A 75 10.50 -6.61 14.34
N MET A 76 10.64 -7.69 15.11
CA MET A 76 11.88 -7.97 15.85
C MET A 76 12.98 -8.45 14.89
N ALA A 77 14.24 -8.08 15.19
CA ALA A 77 15.37 -8.50 14.36
C ALA A 77 15.44 -10.04 14.27
N GLY A 78 15.59 -10.56 13.05
CA GLY A 78 15.70 -12.00 12.80
C GLY A 78 14.38 -12.73 12.60
N THR A 79 13.22 -12.06 12.73
CA THR A 79 11.92 -12.69 12.48
C THR A 79 11.50 -12.65 11.00
N VAL A 80 10.44 -13.39 10.67
CA VAL A 80 9.82 -13.38 9.34
C VAL A 80 9.33 -11.97 8.98
N GLU A 81 8.81 -11.22 9.95
CA GLU A 81 8.39 -9.83 9.79
C GLU A 81 9.58 -8.91 9.44
N SER A 82 10.75 -9.12 10.07
CA SER A 82 11.95 -8.32 9.75
C SER A 82 12.46 -8.63 8.35
N ASN A 83 12.42 -9.89 7.93
CA ASN A 83 12.76 -10.27 6.56
C ASN A 83 11.77 -9.70 5.54
N PHE A 84 10.48 -9.67 5.89
CA PHE A 84 9.45 -9.01 5.10
C PHE A 84 9.76 -7.52 4.95
N HIS A 85 10.04 -6.80 6.04
CA HIS A 85 10.42 -5.39 5.99
C HIS A 85 11.66 -5.17 5.13
N LYS A 86 12.72 -5.97 5.28
CA LYS A 86 13.94 -5.86 4.47
C LYS A 86 13.66 -5.98 2.97
N LYS A 87 12.83 -6.95 2.57
CA LYS A 87 12.45 -7.16 1.16
C LYS A 87 11.64 -6.00 0.59
N HIS A 88 10.79 -5.36 1.40
CA HIS A 88 9.88 -4.30 0.95
C HIS A 88 10.37 -2.88 1.31
N ALA A 89 11.51 -2.74 1.98
CA ALA A 89 12.05 -1.45 2.44
C ALA A 89 12.27 -0.46 1.29
N LYS A 90 12.74 -0.96 0.13
CA LYS A 90 12.95 -0.13 -1.07
C LYS A 90 11.62 0.45 -1.58
N ALA A 91 10.57 -0.36 -1.63
CA ALA A 91 9.25 0.10 -2.04
C ALA A 91 8.69 1.14 -1.06
N ARG A 92 8.81 0.89 0.25
CA ARG A 92 8.43 1.86 1.29
C ARG A 92 9.19 3.18 1.16
N ASN A 93 10.51 3.13 0.91
CA ASN A 93 11.32 4.33 0.73
C ASN A 93 10.90 5.13 -0.51
N ILE A 94 10.56 4.47 -1.62
CA ILE A 94 10.01 5.13 -2.82
C ILE A 94 8.70 5.84 -2.47
N VAL A 95 7.80 5.17 -1.75
CA VAL A 95 6.54 5.77 -1.29
C VAL A 95 6.80 6.98 -0.41
N GLU A 96 7.59 6.82 0.66
CA GLU A 96 7.94 7.89 1.58
C GLU A 96 8.60 9.08 0.87
N ARG A 97 9.48 8.86 -0.11
CA ARG A 97 10.08 9.96 -0.89
C ARG A 97 9.13 10.61 -1.88
N THR A 98 8.11 9.89 -2.32
CA THR A 98 7.13 10.41 -3.28
C THR A 98 6.00 11.17 -2.59
N ILE A 99 5.58 10.73 -1.39
CA ILE A 99 4.50 11.35 -0.61
C ILE A 99 5.00 12.25 0.52
N GLY A 100 6.13 11.88 1.12
CA GLY A 100 6.82 12.62 2.16
C GLY A 100 7.71 13.66 1.52
N VAL A 101 7.15 14.85 1.34
CA VAL A 101 7.96 16.06 1.14
C VAL A 101 8.56 16.41 2.52
N PRO A 102 9.84 16.81 2.60
CA PRO A 102 10.44 17.34 3.84
C PRO A 102 9.70 18.56 4.40
#